data_AF-A0A8T4IT88-F1
#
_entry.id   AF-A0A8T4IT88-F1
#
_cell.length_a   1.000
_cell.length_b   1.000
_cell.length_c   1.000
_cell.angle_alpha   90.00
_cell.angle_beta   90.00
_cell.angle_gamma   90.00
#
_symmetry.space_group_name_H-M   'P 1'
#
loop_
_entity.id
_entity.type
_entity.pdbx_description
1 polymer ?
#
loop_
_entity_poly.entity_id
_entity_poly.type
_entity_poly.pdbx_seq_one_letter_code
_entity_poly.pdbx_strand_id
1 'polypeptide(L)'
;MPATLERVREWLASADDDPKHAYRWWASTGSVYLPVGRSWNIVRTSVPLGVRVARRVPGPVIMDPAQDQALFMVGLSDTASASWPDAVEYVREGYAAIPSPHLVTAPGLHWYRPPVAGQLVGFAALHRALAEVSG
;
A
#
# COMPACT_ATOMS: atom_id res chain seq x y z
N MET A 1 -5.65 -22.81 -6.51
CA MET A 1 -5.09 -21.50 -6.91
C MET A 1 -4.00 -21.03 -5.93
N PRO A 2 -2.81 -21.65 -5.87
CA PRO A 2 -1.69 -21.19 -5.03
C PRO A 2 -0.71 -20.23 -5.76
N ALA A 3 -0.52 -20.38 -7.07
CA ALA A 3 0.52 -19.67 -7.84
C ALA A 3 0.38 -18.13 -7.87
N THR A 4 -0.86 -17.60 -7.77
CA THR A 4 -1.09 -16.15 -7.81
C THR A 4 -0.59 -15.46 -6.54
N LEU A 5 -0.73 -16.12 -5.39
CA LEU A 5 -0.37 -15.50 -4.12
C LEU A 5 1.12 -15.58 -3.84
N GLU A 6 1.77 -16.67 -4.24
CA GLU A 6 3.22 -16.78 -4.19
C GLU A 6 3.88 -15.68 -5.02
N ARG A 7 3.40 -15.44 -6.25
CA ARG A 7 3.86 -14.31 -7.09
C ARG A 7 3.66 -12.95 -6.46
N VAL A 8 2.52 -12.74 -5.79
CA VAL A 8 2.26 -11.50 -5.04
C VAL A 8 3.26 -11.36 -3.90
N ARG A 9 3.51 -12.44 -3.15
CA ARG A 9 4.45 -12.46 -2.03
C ARG A 9 5.88 -12.18 -2.48
N GLU A 10 6.31 -12.78 -3.58
CA GLU A 10 7.61 -12.55 -4.22
C GLU A 10 7.76 -11.10 -4.68
N TRP A 11 6.75 -10.57 -5.37
CA TRP A 11 6.74 -9.18 -5.83
C TRP A 11 6.82 -8.18 -4.68
N LEU A 12 6.10 -8.41 -3.58
CA LEU A 12 6.22 -7.56 -2.39
C LEU A 12 7.61 -7.71 -1.76
N ALA A 13 8.09 -8.94 -1.57
CA ALA A 13 9.37 -9.22 -0.95
C ALA A 13 10.56 -8.66 -1.74
N SER A 14 10.44 -8.50 -3.06
CA SER A 14 11.51 -7.94 -3.90
C SER A 14 11.83 -6.48 -3.62
N ALA A 15 11.02 -5.78 -2.81
CA ALA A 15 11.38 -4.45 -2.32
C ALA A 15 12.52 -4.51 -1.28
N ASP A 16 12.63 -5.60 -0.53
CA ASP A 16 13.67 -5.85 0.47
C ASP A 16 14.98 -6.30 -0.19
N ASP A 17 16.13 -5.91 0.38
CA ASP A 17 17.44 -6.43 -0.04
C ASP A 17 17.61 -7.92 0.32
N ASP A 18 16.94 -8.38 1.40
CA ASP A 18 16.81 -9.78 1.74
C ASP A 18 15.33 -10.20 1.62
N PRO A 19 14.84 -10.68 0.46
CA PRO A 19 13.46 -11.16 0.34
C PRO A 19 13.07 -12.24 1.36
N LYS A 20 14.05 -13.01 1.88
CA LYS A 20 13.79 -14.02 2.92
C LYS A 20 13.45 -13.38 4.26
N HIS A 21 13.93 -12.16 4.54
CA HIS A 21 13.53 -11.37 5.70
C HIS A 21 12.01 -11.14 5.70
N ALA A 22 11.46 -10.65 4.59
CA ALA A 22 10.02 -10.47 4.41
C ALA A 22 9.23 -11.76 4.67
N TYR A 23 9.70 -12.89 4.13
CA TYR A 23 9.04 -14.18 4.34
C TYR A 23 9.01 -14.61 5.81
N ARG A 24 10.14 -14.47 6.53
CA ARG A 24 10.24 -14.81 7.96
C ARG A 24 9.28 -13.98 8.81
N TRP A 25 9.24 -12.67 8.57
CA TRP A 25 8.38 -11.76 9.34
C TRP A 25 6.89 -11.96 9.06
N TRP A 26 6.49 -12.11 7.79
CA TRP A 26 5.09 -12.44 7.50
C TRP A 26 4.65 -13.75 8.15
N ALA A 27 5.53 -14.73 8.27
CA ALA A 27 5.21 -16.00 8.94
C ALA A 27 5.11 -15.86 10.47
N SER A 28 5.89 -14.95 11.09
CA SER A 28 5.93 -14.81 12.55
C SER A 28 4.94 -13.79 13.10
N THR A 29 4.78 -12.64 12.45
CA THR A 29 3.97 -11.51 12.95
C THR A 29 2.79 -11.16 12.03
N GLY A 30 2.75 -11.73 10.83
CA GLY A 30 1.73 -11.39 9.83
C GLY A 30 2.01 -10.09 9.08
N SER A 31 3.07 -9.34 9.38
CA SER A 31 3.45 -8.11 8.67
C SER A 31 4.96 -7.93 8.64
N VAL A 32 5.47 -7.11 7.73
CA VAL A 32 6.90 -6.76 7.69
C VAL A 32 7.06 -5.31 7.27
N TYR A 33 8.08 -4.63 7.78
CA TYR A 33 8.47 -3.32 7.29
C TYR A 33 9.30 -3.46 6.02
N LEU A 34 8.77 -2.95 4.91
CA LEU A 34 9.46 -2.94 3.61
C LEU A 34 9.88 -1.52 3.23
N PRO A 35 11.03 -1.37 2.56
CA PRO A 35 11.52 -0.06 2.14
C PRO A 35 10.61 0.56 1.07
N VAL A 36 10.26 1.81 1.28
CA VAL A 36 9.54 2.67 0.32
C VAL A 36 10.55 3.33 -0.61
N GLY A 37 10.17 3.60 -1.86
CA GLY A 37 11.05 4.26 -2.84
C GLY A 37 11.85 3.32 -3.74
N ARG A 38 11.72 2.00 -3.55
CA ARG A 38 12.47 1.00 -4.34
C ARG A 38 11.67 0.34 -5.43
N SER A 39 10.53 -0.24 -5.07
CA SER A 39 9.61 -0.88 -6.03
C SER A 39 8.31 -0.09 -6.19
N TRP A 40 7.98 0.72 -5.17
CA TRP A 40 6.76 1.51 -5.08
C TRP A 40 6.95 2.63 -4.04
N ASN A 41 6.12 3.64 -4.15
CA ASN A 41 5.96 4.68 -3.13
C ASN A 41 4.62 4.51 -2.42
N ILE A 42 4.42 5.26 -1.33
CA ILE A 42 3.16 5.24 -0.57
C ILE A 42 2.53 6.63 -0.56
N VAL A 43 1.22 6.67 -0.81
CA VAL A 43 0.37 7.80 -0.45
C VAL A 43 -0.39 7.42 0.81
N ARG A 44 -0.16 8.16 1.89
CA ARG A 44 -0.78 7.94 3.21
C ARG A 44 -1.89 8.95 3.44
N THR A 45 -2.98 8.49 4.03
CA THR A 45 -4.11 9.31 4.45
C THR A 45 -4.76 8.71 5.70
N SER A 46 -5.80 9.32 6.26
CA SER A 46 -6.58 8.75 7.36
C SER A 46 -7.47 7.58 6.90
N VAL A 47 -7.88 6.69 7.80
CA VAL A 47 -8.75 5.56 7.44
C VAL A 47 -10.08 6.03 6.84
N PRO A 48 -10.81 7.01 7.41
CA PRO A 48 -12.08 7.47 6.84
C PRO A 48 -11.94 8.01 5.41
N LEU A 49 -10.87 8.77 5.13
CA LEU A 49 -10.59 9.30 3.80
C LEU A 49 -10.18 8.15 2.85
N GLY A 50 -9.26 7.30 3.30
CA GLY A 50 -8.78 6.14 2.55
C GLY A 50 -9.89 5.19 2.11
N VAL A 51 -10.86 4.89 2.98
CA VAL A 51 -12.00 4.03 2.62
C VAL A 51 -12.83 4.63 1.49
N ARG A 52 -13.08 5.95 1.51
CA ARG A 52 -13.83 6.63 0.44
C ARG A 52 -13.08 6.61 -0.88
N VAL A 53 -11.76 6.85 -0.84
CA VAL A 53 -10.89 6.86 -2.03
C VAL A 53 -10.71 5.45 -2.61
N ALA A 54 -10.48 4.44 -1.78
CA ALA A 54 -10.22 3.07 -2.22
C ALA A 54 -11.39 2.44 -3.00
N ARG A 55 -12.62 2.92 -2.78
CA ARG A 55 -13.81 2.54 -3.56
C ARG A 55 -13.78 3.07 -5.00
N ARG A 56 -12.96 4.09 -5.28
CA ARG A 56 -12.88 4.80 -6.57
C ARG A 56 -11.64 4.44 -7.39
N VAL A 57 -10.63 3.82 -6.78
CA VAL A 57 -9.37 3.51 -7.46
C VAL A 57 -9.02 2.03 -7.38
N PRO A 58 -8.62 1.39 -8.50
CA PRO A 58 -8.09 0.03 -8.46
C PRO A 58 -6.70 -0.01 -7.84
N GLY A 59 -6.30 -1.19 -7.38
CA GLY A 59 -4.95 -1.46 -6.87
C GLY A 59 -4.91 -1.70 -5.35
N PRO A 60 -3.70 -1.97 -4.83
CA PRO A 60 -3.47 -2.36 -3.45
C PRO A 60 -3.65 -1.20 -2.48
N VAL A 61 -4.42 -1.45 -1.41
CA VAL A 61 -4.64 -0.49 -0.32
C VAL A 61 -4.54 -1.22 1.01
N ILE A 62 -3.70 -0.71 1.89
CA ILE A 62 -3.53 -1.18 3.26
C ILE A 62 -4.31 -0.26 4.20
N MET A 63 -4.95 -0.83 5.21
CA MET A 63 -5.54 -0.09 6.31
C MET A 63 -4.83 -0.48 7.60
N ASP A 64 -4.52 0.53 8.40
CA ASP A 64 -4.06 0.42 9.76
C ASP A 64 -4.97 1.25 10.68
N PRO A 65 -6.09 0.66 11.15
CA PRO A 65 -6.99 1.35 12.07
C PRO A 65 -6.34 1.72 13.41
N ALA A 66 -5.26 1.04 13.81
CA ALA A 66 -4.58 1.34 15.07
C ALA A 66 -3.79 2.65 15.01
N GLN A 67 -3.36 3.06 13.81
CA GLN A 67 -2.64 4.31 13.57
C GLN A 67 -3.50 5.37 12.84
N ASP A 68 -4.78 5.07 12.57
CA ASP A 68 -5.65 5.83 11.66
C ASP A 68 -4.97 6.12 10.31
N GLN A 69 -4.41 5.09 9.67
CA GLN A 69 -3.74 5.22 8.37
C GLN A 69 -4.35 4.33 7.29
N ALA A 70 -4.46 4.87 6.08
CA ALA A 70 -4.65 4.12 4.85
C ALA A 70 -3.46 4.38 3.92
N LEU A 71 -2.86 3.33 3.39
CA LEU A 71 -1.66 3.38 2.55
C LEU A 71 -1.99 2.86 1.14
N PHE A 72 -1.84 3.74 0.15
CA PHE A 72 -1.98 3.40 -1.27
C PHE A 72 -0.60 3.19 -1.88
N MET A 73 -0.36 2.03 -2.50
CA MET A 73 0.92 1.77 -3.17
C MET A 73 0.88 2.30 -4.59
N VAL A 74 1.80 3.22 -4.93
CA VAL A 74 1.85 3.92 -6.23
C VAL A 74 3.20 3.73 -6.92
N GLY A 75 3.26 4.01 -8.22
CA GLY A 75 4.50 3.91 -9.01
C GLY A 75 5.58 4.90 -8.59
N LEU A 76 6.84 4.57 -8.88
CA LEU A 76 7.99 5.43 -8.55
C LEU A 76 7.99 6.73 -9.35
N SER A 77 7.66 6.65 -10.63
CA SER A 77 7.71 7.74 -11.62
C SER A 77 6.61 8.78 -11.45
N ASP A 78 5.53 8.45 -10.75
CA ASP A 78 4.26 9.12 -11.02
C ASP A 78 4.10 10.50 -10.34
N THR A 79 5.14 11.02 -9.67
CA THR A 79 4.88 11.88 -8.50
C THR A 79 5.81 13.07 -8.33
N ALA A 80 6.77 13.33 -9.22
CA ALA A 80 7.78 14.38 -8.99
C ALA A 80 7.22 15.81 -8.87
N SER A 81 5.98 16.08 -9.32
CA SER A 81 5.48 17.45 -9.49
C SER A 81 4.03 17.72 -9.06
N ALA A 82 3.28 16.75 -8.52
CA ALA A 82 1.90 17.03 -8.14
C ALA A 82 1.78 17.60 -6.72
N SER A 83 0.91 18.59 -6.59
CA SER A 83 0.41 19.06 -5.31
C SER A 83 -0.61 18.05 -4.76
N TRP A 84 -0.35 17.54 -3.57
CA TRP A 84 -1.28 16.69 -2.83
C TRP A 84 -2.16 17.53 -1.91
N PRO A 85 -3.42 17.14 -1.64
CA PRO A 85 -4.22 17.79 -0.60
C PRO A 85 -3.52 17.70 0.77
N ASP A 86 -3.70 18.69 1.64
CA ASP A 86 -3.02 18.79 2.95
C ASP A 86 -3.21 17.56 3.86
N ALA A 87 -4.32 16.83 3.71
CA ALA A 87 -4.64 15.63 4.47
C ALA A 87 -3.95 14.35 3.94
N VAL A 88 -2.96 14.49 3.07
CA VAL A 88 -2.31 13.41 2.36
C VAL A 88 -0.80 13.57 2.46
N GLU A 89 -0.13 12.54 2.95
CA GLU A 89 1.32 12.48 3.01
C GLU A 89 1.84 11.59 1.87
N TYR A 90 2.83 12.08 1.12
CA TYR A 90 3.50 11.28 0.11
C TYR A 90 4.86 10.81 0.59
N VAL A 91 4.99 9.50 0.79
CA VAL A 91 6.16 8.84 1.35
C VAL A 91 6.98 8.24 0.21
N ARG A 92 8.18 8.78 -0.01
CA ARG A 92 9.12 8.37 -1.07
C ARG A 92 10.31 7.55 -0.56
N GLU A 93 10.50 7.51 0.75
CA GLU A 93 11.64 6.88 1.41
C GLU A 93 11.24 6.42 2.82
N GLY A 94 12.12 5.65 3.45
CA GLY A 94 11.85 5.03 4.75
C GLY A 94 11.18 3.67 4.60
N TYR A 95 10.34 3.31 5.57
CA TYR A 95 9.74 1.98 5.66
C TYR A 95 8.24 2.06 5.92
N ALA A 96 7.48 1.14 5.33
CA ALA A 96 6.04 0.99 5.58
C ALA A 96 5.74 -0.43 6.07
N ALA A 97 4.80 -0.56 7.00
CA ALA A 97 4.32 -1.87 7.44
C ALA A 97 3.43 -2.47 6.35
N ILE A 98 3.86 -3.61 5.80
CA ILE A 98 3.17 -4.34 4.74
C ILE A 98 2.61 -5.65 5.30
N PRO A 99 1.28 -5.83 5.34
CA PRO A 99 0.67 -7.05 5.83
C PRO A 99 0.96 -8.23 4.90
N SER A 100 0.96 -9.43 5.44
CA SER A 100 1.01 -10.67 4.67
C SER A 100 -0.10 -10.66 3.63
N PRO A 101 0.14 -11.13 2.40
CA PRO A 101 -0.86 -11.08 1.31
C PRO A 101 -2.23 -11.71 1.64
N HIS A 102 -2.28 -12.61 2.63
CA HIS A 102 -3.51 -13.25 3.09
C HIS A 102 -4.34 -12.43 4.07
N LEU A 103 -3.77 -11.40 4.70
CA LEU A 103 -4.46 -10.61 5.71
C LEU A 103 -5.36 -9.57 5.05
N VAL A 104 -6.59 -9.97 4.74
CA VAL A 104 -7.58 -9.14 4.03
C VAL A 104 -8.76 -8.72 4.91
N THR A 105 -8.70 -9.03 6.20
CA THR A 105 -9.78 -8.79 7.16
C THR A 105 -9.28 -8.03 8.38
N ALA A 106 -10.11 -7.12 8.88
CA ALA A 106 -9.94 -6.49 10.19
C ALA A 106 -10.06 -7.52 11.34
N PRO A 107 -9.61 -7.21 12.57
CA PRO A 107 -8.96 -5.97 13.02
C PRO A 107 -7.44 -5.93 12.74
N GLY A 108 -6.85 -4.72 12.80
CA GLY A 108 -5.40 -4.51 12.66
C GLY A 108 -4.95 -4.15 11.25
N LEU A 109 -3.63 -4.25 11.00
CA LEU A 109 -3.02 -3.99 9.69
C LEU A 109 -3.46 -5.04 8.67
N HIS A 110 -4.20 -4.64 7.65
CA HIS A 110 -4.73 -5.55 6.64
C HIS A 110 -4.84 -4.89 5.26
N TRP A 111 -4.93 -5.72 4.23
CA TRP A 111 -5.28 -5.30 2.89
C TRP A 111 -6.79 -5.02 2.80
N TYR A 112 -7.16 -3.75 2.64
CA TYR A 112 -8.53 -3.38 2.27
C TYR A 112 -8.80 -3.67 0.80
N ARG A 113 -7.79 -3.46 -0.05
CA ARG A 113 -7.75 -3.98 -1.41
C ARG A 113 -6.53 -4.89 -1.57
N PRO A 114 -6.72 -6.20 -1.77
CA PRO A 114 -5.61 -7.13 -1.90
C PRO A 114 -4.70 -6.79 -3.09
N PRO A 115 -3.40 -7.04 -2.96
CA PRO A 115 -2.45 -6.84 -4.04
C PRO A 115 -2.60 -7.91 -5.13
N VAL A 116 -2.30 -7.49 -6.35
CA VAL A 116 -2.01 -8.36 -7.48
C VAL A 116 -0.58 -8.05 -7.90
N ALA A 117 0.22 -9.08 -8.22
CA ALA A 117 1.62 -8.91 -8.51
C ALA A 117 1.83 -7.89 -9.66
N GLY A 118 2.66 -6.87 -9.41
CA GLY A 118 2.94 -5.79 -10.36
C GLY A 118 1.84 -4.74 -10.52
N GLN A 119 0.69 -4.88 -9.84
CA GLN A 119 -0.38 -3.89 -9.89
C GLN A 119 -0.21 -2.84 -8.78
N LEU A 120 -0.13 -1.58 -9.18
CA LEU A 120 -0.11 -0.41 -8.29
C LEU A 120 -1.36 0.44 -8.49
N VAL A 121 -1.65 1.31 -7.53
CA VAL A 121 -2.70 2.32 -7.65
C VAL A 121 -2.25 3.38 -8.65
N GLY A 122 -3.05 3.60 -9.69
CA GLY A 122 -2.75 4.59 -10.71
C GLY A 122 -2.80 6.01 -10.14
N PHE A 123 -1.68 6.73 -10.24
CA PHE A 123 -1.54 8.04 -9.61
C PHE A 123 -2.58 9.07 -10.02
N ALA A 124 -2.84 9.23 -11.32
CA ALA A 124 -3.81 10.22 -11.80
C ALA A 124 -5.24 9.90 -11.30
N ALA A 125 -5.58 8.61 -11.22
CA ALA A 125 -6.86 8.17 -10.66
C ALA A 125 -6.93 8.43 -9.15
N LEU A 126 -5.84 8.21 -8.41
CA LEU A 126 -5.74 8.50 -6.99
C LEU A 126 -5.87 9.99 -6.69
N HIS A 127 -5.11 10.82 -7.42
CA HIS A 127 -5.14 12.27 -7.27
C HIS A 127 -6.55 12.83 -7.52
N ARG A 128 -7.19 12.40 -8.62
CA ARG A 128 -8.58 12.75 -8.93
C ARG A 128 -9.54 12.30 -7.83
N ALA A 129 -9.46 11.04 -7.40
CA ALA A 129 -10.35 10.51 -6.38
C ALA A 129 -10.22 11.25 -5.05
N LEU A 130 -9.00 11.65 -4.67
CA LEU A 130 -8.72 12.46 -3.48
C LEU A 130 -9.34 13.85 -3.57
N ALA A 131 -9.24 14.51 -4.72
CA ALA A 131 -9.87 15.82 -4.94
C ALA A 131 -11.42 15.74 -4.82
N GLU A 132 -12.02 14.69 -5.38
CA GLU A 132 -13.49 14.50 -5.38
C GLU A 132 -14.09 14.09 -4.03
N VAL A 133 -13.31 13.65 -3.04
CA VAL A 133 -13.81 13.29 -1.69
C VAL A 133 -13.48 14.33 -0.62
N SER A 134 -12.61 15.29 -0.96
CA SER A 134 -12.12 16.32 -0.05
C SER A 134 -12.84 17.66 -0.25
N GLY A 135 -13.50 17.86 -1.39
CA GLY A 135 -14.53 18.90 -1.60
C GLY A 135 -15.90 18.42 -1.17
#